data_AF-A0A850VIX3-F1
#
_entry.id   AF-A0A850VIX3-F1
#
_cell.length_a   1.000
_cell.length_b   1.000
_cell.length_c   1.000
_cell.angle_alpha   90.00
_cell.angle_beta   90.00
_cell.angle_gamma   90.00
#
_symmetry.space_group_name_H-M   'P 1'
#
loop_
_entity.id
_entity.type
_entity.pdbx_description
1 polymer ?
#
loop_
_entity_poly.entity_id
_entity_poly.type
_entity_poly.pdbx_seq_one_letter_code
_entity_poly.pdbx_strand_id
1 'polypeptide(L)'
;VFKIKAVQLAGKLLPAFNTPTGIPWAMVNLKSGVGRNWGWASAGSSILAEFGTLHMEFVHLSYLTGDPVYYNKVLHIRKLLQKMDRPNGLYPNYLNPRTGRWGQHHTSVGGLGDSFYEYLLKAWLMSDKMDTEARKMYDDAVEAIEKHLIRKSNGGLTFIGEWKNGHLERKMGHLTCFAGGMFALGADGSRDDKAGHYLQLGAEIAHTCHESYDRTTLKLGPEAFKFDGGVEAVAVRQNEKYYILRPEVIETYWYMWRFTHDPKYRQWGWEATQ
;
A
#
# COMPACT_ATOMS: atom_id res chain seq x y z
N VAL A 1 5.25 29.91 6.33
CA VAL A 1 3.78 29.66 6.16
C VAL A 1 3.44 28.16 6.13
N PHE A 2 4.10 27.32 5.31
CA PHE A 2 3.78 25.88 5.19
C PHE A 2 3.78 25.10 6.51
N LYS A 3 4.85 25.22 7.33
CA LYS A 3 4.92 24.61 8.66
C LYS A 3 3.72 24.94 9.53
N ILE A 4 3.33 26.21 9.59
CA ILE A 4 2.19 26.68 10.39
C ILE A 4 0.89 26.00 9.94
N LYS A 5 0.67 25.94 8.62
CA LYS A 5 -0.52 25.29 8.05
C LYS A 5 -0.56 23.79 8.30
N ALA A 6 0.58 23.10 8.19
CA ALA A 6 0.69 21.68 8.51
C ALA A 6 0.31 21.40 9.97
N VAL A 7 0.85 22.18 10.91
CA VAL A 7 0.54 22.04 12.34
C VAL A 7 -0.93 22.35 12.63
N GLN A 8 -1.50 23.41 12.03
CA GLN A 8 -2.92 23.75 12.18
C GLN A 8 -3.84 22.61 11.73
N LEU A 9 -3.56 22.01 10.57
CA LEU A 9 -4.34 20.88 10.07
C LEU A 9 -4.17 19.64 10.96
N ALA A 10 -2.94 19.28 11.32
CA ALA A 10 -2.67 18.12 12.16
C ALA A 10 -3.38 18.21 13.53
N GLY A 11 -3.37 19.39 14.15
CA GLY A 11 -4.12 19.64 15.39
C GLY A 11 -5.63 19.40 15.24
N LYS A 12 -6.20 19.66 14.06
CA LYS A 12 -7.61 19.36 13.75
C LYS A 12 -7.87 17.88 13.46
N LEU A 13 -6.85 17.10 13.13
CA LEU A 13 -6.94 15.66 12.87
C LEU A 13 -6.77 14.81 14.15
N LEU A 14 -6.11 15.34 15.20
CA LEU A 14 -5.91 14.62 16.46
C LEU A 14 -7.18 14.00 17.06
N PRO A 15 -8.37 14.63 17.01
CA PRO A 15 -9.61 14.00 17.50
C PRO A 15 -9.98 12.69 16.80
N ALA A 16 -9.49 12.42 15.59
CA ALA A 16 -9.73 11.15 14.89
C ALA A 16 -9.22 9.95 15.72
N PHE A 17 -8.15 10.13 16.51
CA PHE A 17 -7.56 9.10 17.36
C PHE A 17 -8.29 8.90 18.69
N ASN A 18 -9.38 9.63 18.95
CA ASN A 18 -10.18 9.48 20.17
C ASN A 18 -11.12 8.27 20.04
N THR A 19 -10.50 7.09 20.04
CA THR A 19 -11.15 5.78 20.02
C THR A 19 -10.61 4.94 21.17
N PRO A 20 -11.36 3.94 21.66
CA PRO A 20 -10.88 3.08 22.75
C PRO A 20 -9.52 2.42 22.47
N THR A 21 -9.23 2.12 21.20
CA THR A 21 -7.98 1.46 20.81
C THR A 21 -6.88 2.43 20.38
N GLY A 22 -7.21 3.70 20.12
CA GLY A 22 -6.30 4.65 19.48
C GLY A 22 -6.15 4.48 17.96
N ILE A 23 -6.78 3.47 17.34
CA ILE A 23 -6.91 3.39 15.88
C ILE A 23 -7.87 4.50 15.42
N PRO A 24 -7.47 5.39 14.50
CA PRO A 24 -8.25 6.56 14.17
C PRO A 24 -9.53 6.24 13.38
N TRP A 25 -10.51 7.12 13.50
CA TRP A 25 -11.66 7.21 12.59
C TRP A 25 -11.22 7.60 11.18
N ALA A 26 -11.90 7.06 10.16
CA ALA A 26 -11.67 7.42 8.75
C ALA A 26 -12.03 8.88 8.44
N MET A 27 -13.12 9.38 9.04
CA MET A 27 -13.60 10.76 8.86
C MET A 27 -13.60 11.49 10.20
N VAL A 28 -13.20 12.76 10.19
CA VAL A 28 -13.30 13.67 11.33
C VAL A 28 -13.84 15.04 10.88
N ASN A 29 -14.80 15.58 11.62
CA ASN A 29 -15.24 16.95 11.41
C ASN A 29 -14.22 17.93 12.01
N LEU A 30 -13.54 18.73 11.18
CA LEU A 30 -12.45 19.63 11.64
C LEU A 30 -12.92 20.76 12.58
N LYS A 31 -14.23 21.03 12.64
CA LYS A 31 -14.80 22.01 13.57
C LYS A 31 -15.17 21.37 14.91
N SER A 32 -15.93 20.28 14.90
CA SER A 32 -16.45 19.65 16.11
C SER A 32 -15.57 18.54 16.69
N GLY A 33 -14.62 18.01 15.93
CA GLY A 33 -13.79 16.87 16.31
C GLY A 33 -14.51 15.52 16.31
N VAL A 34 -15.80 15.47 15.91
CA VAL A 34 -16.57 14.23 15.85
C VAL A 34 -16.07 13.36 14.70
N GLY A 35 -15.70 12.11 15.01
CA GLY A 35 -15.21 11.13 14.05
C GLY A 35 -16.15 9.96 13.81
N ARG A 36 -16.06 9.35 12.63
CA ARG A 36 -16.79 8.14 12.23
C ARG A 36 -16.05 7.37 11.13
N ASN A 37 -16.37 6.09 10.98
CA ASN A 37 -15.90 5.28 9.86
C ASN A 37 -16.91 5.26 8.71
N TRP A 38 -16.49 4.70 7.57
CA TRP A 38 -17.35 4.49 6.41
C TRP A 38 -18.53 3.57 6.74
N GLY A 39 -19.73 3.93 6.28
CA GLY A 39 -20.95 3.16 6.58
C GLY A 39 -20.96 1.74 6.00
N TRP A 40 -20.19 1.50 4.94
CA TRP A 40 -20.02 0.20 4.30
C TRP A 40 -18.86 -0.63 4.88
N ALA A 41 -18.00 -0.04 5.71
CA ALA A 41 -16.83 -0.75 6.22
C ALA A 41 -17.25 -1.89 7.15
N SER A 42 -16.66 -3.07 6.92
CA SER A 42 -16.94 -4.29 7.68
C SER A 42 -16.95 -4.02 9.18
N ALA A 43 -18.06 -4.32 9.86
CA ALA A 43 -18.22 -4.15 11.31
C ALA A 43 -17.83 -2.75 11.84
N GLY A 44 -18.04 -1.69 11.04
CA GLY A 44 -17.68 -0.32 11.41
C GLY A 44 -16.18 -0.09 11.57
N SER A 45 -15.36 -0.89 10.87
CA SER A 45 -13.90 -0.86 10.97
C SER A 45 -13.26 0.35 10.30
N SER A 46 -12.06 0.69 10.76
CA SER A 46 -11.14 1.59 10.06
C SER A 46 -10.36 0.79 9.01
N ILE A 47 -9.90 1.47 7.96
CA ILE A 47 -9.22 0.85 6.81
C ILE A 47 -7.70 0.83 7.02
N LEU A 48 -7.06 -0.32 6.75
CA LEU A 48 -5.63 -0.53 6.98
C LEU A 48 -4.75 0.53 6.31
N ALA A 49 -4.94 0.78 5.01
CA ALA A 49 -4.20 1.82 4.31
C ALA A 49 -4.48 3.23 4.89
N GLU A 50 -5.70 3.54 5.32
CA GLU A 50 -6.02 4.88 5.85
C GLU A 50 -5.28 5.17 7.16
N PHE A 51 -5.37 4.27 8.16
CA PHE A 51 -4.67 4.49 9.43
C PHE A 51 -3.18 4.11 9.38
N GLY A 52 -2.79 3.26 8.44
CA GLY A 52 -1.41 2.84 8.22
C GLY A 52 -0.53 3.88 7.54
N THR A 53 -1.13 4.84 6.83
CA THR A 53 -0.43 5.81 5.97
C THR A 53 -0.44 7.22 6.59
N LEU A 54 -0.17 7.28 7.89
CA LEU A 54 -0.05 8.53 8.66
C LEU A 54 1.37 8.71 9.24
N HIS A 55 2.18 7.66 9.18
CA HIS A 55 3.38 7.54 10.00
C HIS A 55 4.44 8.59 9.63
N MET A 56 4.74 8.75 8.34
CA MET A 56 5.80 9.65 7.90
C MET A 56 5.49 11.11 8.22
N GLU A 57 4.26 11.55 7.96
CA GLU A 57 3.80 12.92 8.19
C GLU A 57 3.80 13.25 9.68
N PHE A 58 3.29 12.35 10.52
CA PHE A 58 3.19 12.57 11.97
C PHE A 58 4.56 12.52 12.66
N VAL A 59 5.48 11.66 12.20
CA VAL A 59 6.88 11.68 12.65
C VAL A 59 7.52 13.02 12.30
N HIS A 60 7.37 13.47 11.04
CA HIS A 60 7.97 14.74 10.61
C HIS A 60 7.36 15.94 11.33
N LEU A 61 6.05 15.92 11.61
CA LEU A 61 5.39 16.94 12.43
C LEU A 61 6.00 17.04 13.82
N SER A 62 6.21 15.90 14.50
CA SER A 62 6.84 15.89 15.83
C SER A 62 8.27 16.42 15.79
N TYR A 63 9.04 16.04 14.76
CA TYR A 63 10.39 16.55 14.55
C TYR A 63 10.39 18.08 14.38
N LEU A 64 9.49 18.63 13.57
CA LEU A 64 9.42 20.07 13.32
C LEU A 64 8.89 20.89 14.50
N THR A 65 7.99 20.34 15.31
CA THR A 65 7.35 21.07 16.42
C THR A 65 8.01 20.85 17.78
N GLY A 66 8.72 19.74 17.95
CA GLY A 66 9.15 19.25 19.27
C GLY A 66 8.01 18.65 20.11
N ASP A 67 6.78 18.59 19.59
CA ASP A 67 5.62 18.02 20.28
C ASP A 67 5.53 16.51 19.96
N PRO A 68 5.72 15.61 20.94
CA PRO A 68 5.74 14.17 20.70
C PRO A 68 4.35 13.58 20.44
N VAL A 69 3.26 14.37 20.56
CA VAL A 69 1.90 13.85 20.43
C VAL A 69 1.67 13.15 19.08
N TYR A 70 2.19 13.69 17.98
CA TYR A 70 1.95 13.13 16.64
C TYR A 70 2.67 11.78 16.48
N TYR A 71 3.95 11.72 16.88
CA TYR A 71 4.74 10.50 16.85
C TYR A 71 4.11 9.41 17.72
N ASN A 72 3.69 9.76 18.94
CA ASN A 72 3.06 8.82 19.86
C ASN A 72 1.77 8.21 19.28
N LYS A 73 0.97 8.97 18.52
CA LYS A 73 -0.25 8.44 17.88
C LYS A 73 0.07 7.35 16.85
N VAL A 74 1.04 7.57 15.97
CA VAL A 74 1.37 6.60 14.90
C VAL A 74 2.22 5.44 15.39
N LEU A 75 3.05 5.65 16.43
CA LEU A 75 3.76 4.56 17.10
C LEU A 75 2.80 3.64 17.85
N HIS A 76 1.74 4.18 18.45
CA HIS A 76 0.70 3.38 19.11
C HIS A 76 0.00 2.43 18.13
N ILE A 77 -0.31 2.88 16.91
CA ILE A 77 -0.86 2.04 15.84
C ILE A 77 0.06 0.85 15.56
N ARG A 78 1.36 1.09 15.33
CA ARG A 78 2.37 0.04 15.08
C ARG A 78 2.41 -0.99 16.20
N LYS A 79 2.55 -0.53 17.44
CA LYS A 79 2.62 -1.38 18.64
C LYS A 79 1.37 -2.23 18.84
N LEU A 80 0.20 -1.69 18.49
CA LEU A 80 -1.06 -2.45 18.53
C LEU A 80 -1.02 -3.56 17.47
N LEU A 81 -0.76 -3.22 16.21
CA LEU A 81 -0.74 -4.17 15.09
C LEU A 81 0.26 -5.32 15.28
N GLN A 82 1.41 -5.06 15.89
CA GLN A 82 2.40 -6.10 16.18
C GLN A 82 1.95 -7.16 17.18
N LYS A 83 1.07 -6.78 18.12
CA LYS A 83 0.53 -7.68 19.13
C LYS A 83 -0.66 -8.48 18.62
N MET A 84 -1.15 -8.16 17.42
CA MET A 84 -2.29 -8.83 16.83
C MET A 84 -1.85 -10.06 16.04
N ASP A 85 -2.62 -11.13 16.18
CA ASP A 85 -2.49 -12.29 15.31
C ASP A 85 -2.83 -11.90 13.86
N ARG A 86 -2.02 -12.37 12.92
CA ARG A 86 -2.19 -12.13 11.48
C ARG A 86 -2.64 -13.42 10.80
N PRO A 87 -3.88 -13.53 10.31
CA PRO A 87 -4.33 -14.72 9.58
C PRO A 87 -3.40 -15.00 8.39
N ASN A 88 -2.76 -16.17 8.35
CA ASN A 88 -1.75 -16.54 7.33
C ASN A 88 -0.56 -15.56 7.22
N GLY A 89 -0.26 -14.79 8.28
CA GLY A 89 0.75 -13.73 8.24
C GLY A 89 0.31 -12.46 7.49
N LEU A 90 -0.90 -12.44 6.91
CA LEU A 90 -1.46 -11.32 6.17
C LEU A 90 -2.17 -10.33 7.10
N TYR A 91 -2.19 -9.05 6.69
CA TYR A 91 -2.92 -8.00 7.40
C TYR A 91 -4.32 -7.82 6.77
N PRO A 92 -5.41 -8.11 7.51
CA PRO A 92 -6.74 -7.76 7.06
C PRO A 92 -6.89 -6.24 6.88
N ASN A 93 -7.61 -5.83 5.84
CA ASN A 93 -7.81 -4.43 5.48
C ASN A 93 -8.76 -3.68 6.44
N TYR A 94 -9.37 -4.37 7.42
CA TYR A 94 -10.39 -3.83 8.31
C TYR A 94 -10.06 -4.10 9.77
N LEU A 95 -9.87 -3.04 10.57
CA LEU A 95 -9.65 -3.12 12.02
C LEU A 95 -10.69 -2.30 12.78
N ASN A 96 -11.42 -2.92 13.70
CA ASN A 96 -12.44 -2.20 14.47
C ASN A 96 -11.78 -1.30 15.54
N PRO A 97 -11.96 0.03 15.48
CA PRO A 97 -11.27 0.95 16.39
C PRO A 97 -11.84 0.99 17.81
N ARG A 98 -12.98 0.34 18.06
CA ARG A 98 -13.57 0.21 19.40
C ARG A 98 -13.11 -1.07 20.09
N THR A 99 -12.99 -2.17 19.36
CA THR A 99 -12.70 -3.50 19.95
C THR A 99 -11.27 -3.98 19.73
N GLY A 100 -10.55 -3.41 18.75
CA GLY A 100 -9.19 -3.84 18.39
C GLY A 100 -9.18 -5.22 17.73
N ARG A 101 -10.29 -5.66 17.14
CA ARG A 101 -10.41 -6.94 16.43
C ARG A 101 -10.49 -6.71 14.92
N TRP A 102 -9.91 -7.64 14.16
CA TRP A 102 -10.07 -7.68 12.72
C TRP A 102 -11.55 -7.78 12.33
N GLY A 103 -11.92 -7.09 11.26
CA GLY A 103 -13.19 -7.27 10.56
C GLY A 103 -13.14 -8.49 9.64
N GLN A 104 -13.73 -8.38 8.45
CA GLN A 104 -13.55 -9.38 7.40
C GLN A 104 -12.07 -9.57 7.07
N HIS A 105 -11.64 -10.83 6.94
CA HIS A 105 -10.25 -11.21 6.61
C HIS A 105 -9.96 -11.03 5.10
N HIS A 106 -10.27 -9.86 4.57
CA HIS A 106 -9.89 -9.46 3.22
C HIS A 106 -8.50 -8.83 3.26
N THR A 107 -7.60 -9.30 2.41
CA THR A 107 -6.26 -8.73 2.24
C THR A 107 -6.04 -8.36 0.79
N SER A 108 -5.54 -7.15 0.54
CA SER A 108 -5.09 -6.71 -0.78
C SER A 108 -3.84 -5.86 -0.62
N VAL A 109 -2.93 -5.96 -1.58
CA VAL A 109 -1.81 -5.01 -1.78
C VAL A 109 -2.23 -3.91 -2.78
N GLY A 110 -3.47 -3.90 -3.25
CA GLY A 110 -4.10 -2.74 -3.86
C GLY A 110 -4.91 -1.94 -2.84
N GLY A 111 -6.00 -1.36 -3.30
CA GLY A 111 -6.85 -0.49 -2.49
C GLY A 111 -7.22 -1.09 -1.13
N LEU A 112 -7.28 -0.21 -0.13
CA LEU A 112 -7.54 -0.49 1.29
C LEU A 112 -6.36 -1.09 2.08
N GLY A 113 -5.28 -1.53 1.41
CA GLY A 113 -4.10 -2.10 2.08
C GLY A 113 -2.75 -1.58 1.59
N ASP A 114 -2.59 -1.36 0.29
CA ASP A 114 -1.43 -0.78 -0.41
C ASP A 114 -0.45 0.04 0.44
N SER A 115 -0.78 1.29 0.75
CA SER A 115 0.19 2.26 1.29
C SER A 115 0.55 2.02 2.75
N PHE A 116 -0.15 1.12 3.46
CA PHE A 116 0.33 0.63 4.76
C PHE A 116 1.65 -0.11 4.60
N TYR A 117 1.76 -1.02 3.64
CA TYR A 117 3.00 -1.77 3.39
C TYR A 117 4.12 -0.84 2.94
N GLU A 118 3.79 0.12 2.07
CA GLU A 118 4.69 1.17 1.61
C GLU A 118 5.31 1.95 2.78
N TYR A 119 4.48 2.36 3.74
CA TYR A 119 4.91 3.18 4.88
C TYR A 119 5.69 2.39 5.93
N LEU A 120 5.60 1.06 5.97
CA LEU A 120 6.53 0.26 6.76
C LEU A 120 7.95 0.40 6.22
N LEU A 121 8.13 0.21 4.91
CA LEU A 121 9.45 0.36 4.27
C LEU A 121 9.95 1.80 4.35
N LYS A 122 9.11 2.77 3.96
CA LYS A 122 9.53 4.18 3.90
C LYS A 122 9.79 4.78 5.27
N ALA A 123 9.12 4.34 6.34
CA ALA A 123 9.47 4.77 7.70
C ALA A 123 10.86 4.31 8.13
N TRP A 124 11.23 3.05 7.83
CA TRP A 124 12.58 2.56 8.08
C TRP A 124 13.61 3.42 7.33
N LEU A 125 13.42 3.65 6.03
CA LEU A 125 14.32 4.49 5.23
C LEU A 125 14.40 5.94 5.75
N MET A 126 13.25 6.55 6.07
CA MET A 126 13.18 7.93 6.56
C MET A 126 13.85 8.11 7.93
N SER A 127 13.88 7.06 8.74
CA SER A 127 14.54 7.04 10.05
C SER A 127 16.06 6.85 9.98
N ASP A 128 16.68 7.01 8.81
CA ASP A 128 18.08 6.63 8.55
C ASP A 128 18.35 5.17 8.93
N LYS A 129 17.41 4.30 8.55
CA LYS A 129 17.42 2.86 8.82
C LYS A 129 17.38 2.47 10.32
N MET A 130 17.05 3.39 11.22
CA MET A 130 17.01 3.15 12.68
C MET A 130 15.71 2.50 13.18
N ASP A 131 14.58 2.70 12.49
CA ASP A 131 13.30 2.03 12.79
C ASP A 131 13.33 0.57 12.27
N THR A 132 14.12 -0.27 12.94
CA THR A 132 14.27 -1.69 12.62
C THR A 132 12.97 -2.47 12.82
N GLU A 133 12.05 -1.92 13.62
CA GLU A 133 10.72 -2.46 13.83
C GLU A 133 9.89 -2.38 12.54
N ALA A 134 9.89 -1.21 11.89
CA ALA A 134 9.26 -1.03 10.58
C ALA A 134 9.84 -1.98 9.53
N ARG A 135 11.18 -2.12 9.48
CA ARG A 135 11.83 -3.06 8.57
C ARG A 135 11.34 -4.48 8.79
N LYS A 136 11.29 -4.93 10.06
CA LYS A 136 10.80 -6.27 10.38
C LYS A 136 9.34 -6.47 9.98
N MET A 137 8.47 -5.50 10.27
CA MET A 137 7.06 -5.60 9.87
C MET A 137 6.92 -5.66 8.35
N TYR A 138 7.72 -4.89 7.60
CA TYR A 138 7.75 -4.92 6.13
C TYR A 138 8.21 -6.28 5.61
N ASP A 139 9.36 -6.78 6.06
CA ASP A 139 9.92 -8.06 5.61
C ASP A 139 8.94 -9.22 5.87
N ASP A 140 8.43 -9.30 7.10
CA ASP A 140 7.49 -10.35 7.50
C ASP A 140 6.16 -10.25 6.70
N ALA A 141 5.75 -9.05 6.29
CA ALA A 141 4.56 -8.84 5.45
C ALA A 141 4.82 -9.25 3.99
N VAL A 142 5.96 -8.86 3.42
CA VAL A 142 6.33 -9.19 2.04
C VAL A 142 6.46 -10.70 1.87
N GLU A 143 7.06 -11.42 2.81
CA GLU A 143 7.14 -12.88 2.76
C GLU A 143 5.76 -13.54 2.74
N ALA A 144 4.81 -13.04 3.53
CA ALA A 144 3.42 -13.52 3.52
C ALA A 144 2.70 -13.17 2.21
N ILE A 145 2.93 -11.97 1.66
CA ILE A 145 2.39 -11.53 0.37
C ILE A 145 2.90 -12.43 -0.76
N GLU A 146 4.21 -12.69 -0.84
CA GLU A 146 4.80 -13.58 -1.84
C GLU A 146 4.20 -14.98 -1.77
N LYS A 147 4.10 -15.53 -0.57
CA LYS A 147 3.55 -16.88 -0.35
C LYS A 147 2.08 -16.99 -0.74
N HIS A 148 1.26 -16.02 -0.35
CA HIS A 148 -0.19 -16.16 -0.41
C HIS A 148 -0.86 -15.40 -1.57
N LEU A 149 -0.28 -14.30 -2.04
CA LEU A 149 -0.91 -13.39 -3.00
C LEU A 149 -0.23 -13.37 -4.37
N ILE A 150 1.08 -13.62 -4.44
CA ILE A 150 1.83 -13.56 -5.71
C ILE A 150 1.70 -14.87 -6.47
N ARG A 151 1.31 -14.81 -7.74
CA ARG A 151 1.22 -15.97 -8.64
C ARG A 151 1.70 -15.59 -10.04
N LYS A 152 1.99 -16.60 -10.86
CA LYS A 152 2.19 -16.44 -12.30
C LYS A 152 0.92 -16.82 -13.08
N SER A 153 0.63 -16.09 -14.15
CA SER A 153 -0.39 -16.43 -15.15
C SER A 153 0.07 -17.59 -16.03
N ASN A 154 -0.79 -18.08 -16.92
CA ASN A 154 -0.41 -19.15 -17.84
C ASN A 154 0.59 -18.64 -18.90
N GLY A 155 0.47 -17.38 -19.31
CA GLY A 155 1.42 -16.66 -20.16
C GLY A 155 2.66 -16.16 -19.43
N GLY A 156 2.82 -16.48 -18.14
CA GLY A 156 4.05 -16.19 -17.38
C GLY A 156 4.11 -14.82 -16.69
N LEU A 157 3.03 -14.04 -16.70
CA LEU A 157 2.97 -12.75 -16.00
C LEU A 157 2.84 -12.93 -14.49
N THR A 158 3.75 -12.33 -13.73
CA THR A 158 3.67 -12.27 -12.26
C THR A 158 2.66 -11.24 -11.83
N PHE A 159 1.67 -11.61 -11.02
CA PHE A 159 0.65 -10.71 -10.49
C PHE A 159 0.44 -10.90 -9.00
N ILE A 160 -0.10 -9.86 -8.35
CA ILE A 160 -0.50 -9.89 -6.94
C ILE A 160 -2.03 -9.94 -6.89
N GLY A 161 -2.58 -11.09 -6.50
CA GLY A 161 -4.02 -11.28 -6.33
C GLY A 161 -4.54 -10.75 -5.00
N GLU A 162 -5.86 -10.82 -4.80
CA GLU A 162 -6.51 -10.42 -3.55
C GLU A 162 -6.94 -11.66 -2.76
N TRP A 163 -6.74 -11.66 -1.44
CA TRP A 163 -7.26 -12.72 -0.58
C TRP A 163 -8.63 -12.32 -0.05
N LYS A 164 -9.67 -13.03 -0.48
CA LYS A 164 -11.06 -12.79 -0.08
C LYS A 164 -11.76 -14.10 0.17
N ASN A 165 -12.62 -14.16 1.19
CA ASN A 165 -13.45 -15.34 1.49
C ASN A 165 -12.63 -16.66 1.52
N GLY A 166 -11.42 -16.62 2.07
CA GLY A 166 -10.54 -17.79 2.22
C GLY A 166 -9.85 -18.27 0.93
N HIS A 167 -9.96 -17.56 -0.18
CA HIS A 167 -9.31 -17.92 -1.45
C HIS A 167 -8.66 -16.71 -2.13
N LEU A 168 -7.77 -17.01 -3.07
CA LEU A 168 -7.11 -16.01 -3.89
C LEU A 168 -7.98 -15.67 -5.11
N GLU A 169 -8.41 -14.42 -5.21
CA GLU A 169 -8.99 -13.86 -6.43
C GLU A 169 -7.86 -13.45 -7.39
N ARG A 170 -7.88 -13.99 -8.62
CA ARG A 170 -6.86 -13.73 -9.67
C ARG A 170 -7.12 -12.41 -10.39
N LYS A 171 -7.11 -11.32 -9.62
CA LYS A 171 -7.37 -9.96 -10.06
C LYS A 171 -6.35 -9.03 -9.41
N MET A 172 -5.81 -8.09 -10.18
CA MET A 172 -4.87 -7.09 -9.72
C MET A 172 -5.38 -5.69 -10.09
N GLY A 173 -5.24 -4.72 -9.19
CA GLY A 173 -5.63 -3.34 -9.44
C GLY A 173 -4.48 -2.50 -9.99
N HIS A 174 -4.81 -1.40 -10.65
CA HIS A 174 -3.84 -0.36 -11.02
C HIS A 174 -3.11 0.15 -9.78
N LEU A 175 -3.84 0.36 -8.67
CA LEU A 175 -3.26 0.71 -7.37
C LEU A 175 -2.13 -0.24 -6.96
N THR A 176 -2.31 -1.55 -7.14
CA THR A 176 -1.32 -2.57 -6.76
C THR A 176 0.00 -2.46 -7.55
N CYS A 177 0.01 -1.75 -8.68
CA CYS A 177 1.22 -1.58 -9.48
C CYS A 177 2.33 -0.78 -8.77
N PHE A 178 2.02 -0.01 -7.72
CA PHE A 178 3.04 0.67 -6.90
C PHE A 178 4.03 -0.33 -6.26
N ALA A 179 3.56 -1.57 -6.03
CA ALA A 179 4.32 -2.60 -5.34
C ALA A 179 5.61 -2.98 -6.08
N GLY A 180 5.66 -2.82 -7.40
CA GLY A 180 6.90 -3.05 -8.17
C GLY A 180 8.02 -2.11 -7.71
N GLY A 181 7.73 -0.81 -7.62
CA GLY A 181 8.64 0.19 -7.08
C GLY A 181 8.95 -0.01 -5.60
N MET A 182 7.96 -0.41 -4.80
CA MET A 182 8.16 -0.75 -3.38
C MET A 182 9.15 -1.91 -3.19
N PHE A 183 9.00 -3.00 -3.94
CA PHE A 183 9.93 -4.14 -3.86
C PHE A 183 11.34 -3.75 -4.29
N ALA A 184 11.48 -3.00 -5.38
CA ALA A 184 12.78 -2.51 -5.83
C ALA A 184 13.44 -1.57 -4.81
N LEU A 185 12.69 -0.65 -4.21
CA LEU A 185 13.16 0.25 -3.15
C LEU A 185 13.59 -0.51 -1.89
N GLY A 186 12.88 -1.58 -1.55
CA GLY A 186 13.15 -2.40 -0.36
C GLY A 186 14.22 -3.49 -0.54
N ALA A 187 14.76 -3.63 -1.75
CA ALA A 187 15.78 -4.61 -2.09
C ALA A 187 17.08 -4.35 -1.30
N ASP A 188 17.54 -3.09 -1.25
CA ASP A 188 18.66 -2.74 -0.39
C ASP A 188 18.28 -2.88 1.09
N GLY A 189 19.14 -3.60 1.83
CA GLY A 189 18.90 -3.96 3.24
C GLY A 189 17.85 -5.05 3.46
N SER A 190 17.50 -5.82 2.42
CA SER A 190 16.73 -7.06 2.60
C SER A 190 17.50 -8.11 3.39
N ARG A 191 16.77 -8.94 4.14
CA ARG A 191 17.32 -10.09 4.85
C ARG A 191 17.83 -11.15 3.87
N ASP A 192 18.78 -11.95 4.33
CA ASP A 192 19.26 -13.16 3.65
C ASP A 192 19.74 -12.94 2.22
N ASP A 193 20.30 -11.76 1.93
CA ASP A 193 20.83 -11.38 0.60
C ASP A 193 19.78 -11.49 -0.54
N LYS A 194 18.50 -11.25 -0.22
CA LYS A 194 17.39 -11.27 -1.19
C LYS A 194 17.30 -10.03 -2.09
N ALA A 195 18.34 -9.19 -2.15
CA ALA A 195 18.30 -7.93 -2.89
C ALA A 195 18.04 -8.16 -4.39
N GLY A 196 18.74 -9.12 -4.99
CA GLY A 196 18.53 -9.51 -6.39
C GLY A 196 17.13 -10.08 -6.65
N HIS A 197 16.59 -10.85 -5.69
CA HIS A 197 15.23 -11.39 -5.77
C HIS A 197 14.17 -10.28 -5.78
N TYR A 198 14.26 -9.31 -4.88
CA TYR A 198 13.29 -8.21 -4.80
C TYR A 198 13.39 -7.25 -5.99
N LEU A 199 14.59 -7.01 -6.52
CA LEU A 199 14.75 -6.22 -7.73
C LEU A 199 14.12 -6.93 -8.95
N GLN A 200 14.31 -8.26 -9.05
CA GLN A 200 13.68 -9.07 -10.09
C GLN A 200 12.14 -9.09 -9.93
N LEU A 201 11.64 -9.27 -8.71
CA LEU A 201 10.19 -9.22 -8.44
C LEU A 201 9.60 -7.86 -8.81
N GLY A 202 10.29 -6.76 -8.49
CA GLY A 202 9.92 -5.42 -8.93
C GLY A 202 9.85 -5.30 -10.46
N ALA A 203 10.83 -5.87 -11.18
CA ALA A 203 10.83 -5.90 -12.64
C ALA A 203 9.69 -6.72 -13.24
N GLU A 204 9.37 -7.89 -12.66
CA GLU A 204 8.26 -8.73 -13.09
C GLU A 204 6.90 -8.04 -12.89
N ILE A 205 6.69 -7.37 -11.76
CA ILE A 205 5.47 -6.58 -11.52
C ILE A 205 5.38 -5.39 -12.47
N ALA A 206 6.49 -4.67 -12.70
CA ALA A 206 6.54 -3.57 -13.67
C ALA A 206 6.15 -4.03 -15.08
N HIS A 207 6.63 -5.21 -15.49
CA HIS A 207 6.28 -5.81 -16.78
C HIS A 207 4.79 -6.16 -16.86
N THR A 208 4.21 -6.82 -15.86
CA THR A 208 2.78 -7.13 -15.83
C THR A 208 1.91 -5.87 -15.87
N CYS A 209 2.31 -4.82 -15.16
CA CYS A 209 1.61 -3.54 -15.19
C CYS A 209 1.74 -2.83 -16.54
N HIS A 210 2.90 -2.93 -17.20
CA HIS A 210 3.09 -2.46 -18.58
C HIS A 210 2.19 -3.22 -19.57
N GLU A 211 2.11 -4.54 -19.47
CA GLU A 211 1.20 -5.35 -20.27
C GLU A 211 -0.26 -4.93 -20.09
N SER A 212 -0.66 -4.52 -18.88
CA SER A 212 -2.01 -4.00 -18.65
C SER A 212 -2.29 -2.67 -19.37
N TYR A 213 -1.26 -1.87 -19.65
CA TYR A 213 -1.35 -0.65 -20.46
C TYR A 213 -1.36 -1.02 -21.95
N ASP A 214 -0.38 -1.80 -22.39
CA ASP A 214 -0.17 -2.13 -23.80
C ASP A 214 -1.37 -2.86 -24.43
N ARG A 215 -2.07 -3.68 -23.66
CA ARG A 215 -3.26 -4.42 -24.12
C ARG A 215 -4.53 -3.57 -24.26
N THR A 216 -4.46 -2.26 -24.02
CA THR A 216 -5.58 -1.34 -24.20
C THR A 216 -5.45 -0.53 -25.49
N THR A 217 -6.58 -0.05 -26.02
CA THR A 217 -6.61 0.82 -27.19
C THR A 217 -5.86 2.14 -26.96
N LEU A 218 -5.98 2.70 -25.75
CA LEU A 218 -5.41 4.01 -25.40
C LEU A 218 -4.01 3.93 -24.81
N LYS A 219 -3.44 2.72 -24.67
CA LYS A 219 -2.15 2.49 -24.01
C LYS A 219 -2.08 3.03 -22.57
N LEU A 220 -3.24 3.06 -21.90
CA LEU A 220 -3.41 3.42 -20.50
C LEU A 220 -4.25 2.34 -19.81
N GLY A 221 -3.70 1.78 -18.74
CA GLY A 221 -4.26 0.60 -18.08
C GLY A 221 -5.58 0.86 -17.36
N PRO A 222 -6.42 -0.19 -17.23
CA PRO A 222 -7.69 -0.10 -16.51
C PRO A 222 -7.48 -0.09 -14.98
N GLU A 223 -8.50 0.33 -14.22
CA GLU A 223 -8.51 0.28 -12.76
C GLU A 223 -8.20 -1.10 -12.19
N ALA A 224 -8.67 -2.16 -12.85
CA ALA A 224 -8.32 -3.53 -12.48
C ALA A 224 -8.35 -4.46 -13.68
N PHE A 225 -7.51 -5.50 -13.62
CA PHE A 225 -7.32 -6.48 -14.67
C PHE A 225 -7.21 -7.90 -14.10
N LYS A 226 -7.55 -8.89 -14.93
CA LYS A 226 -7.71 -10.30 -14.53
C LYS A 226 -6.68 -11.25 -15.14
N PHE A 227 -6.53 -12.40 -14.50
CA PHE A 227 -5.64 -13.51 -14.89
C PHE A 227 -6.35 -14.87 -14.81
N ASP A 228 -7.65 -14.89 -15.10
CA ASP A 228 -8.53 -16.04 -15.14
C ASP A 228 -9.37 -16.05 -16.43
N GLY A 229 -10.13 -17.12 -16.69
CA GLY A 229 -11.08 -17.14 -17.82
C GLY A 229 -10.47 -17.00 -19.22
N GLY A 230 -9.19 -17.35 -19.38
CA GLY A 230 -8.48 -17.23 -20.66
C GLY A 230 -7.98 -15.82 -20.99
N VAL A 231 -8.14 -14.86 -20.07
CA VAL A 231 -7.63 -13.50 -20.23
C VAL A 231 -6.47 -13.25 -19.27
N GLU A 232 -5.54 -12.39 -19.68
CA GLU A 232 -4.42 -11.96 -18.87
C GLU A 232 -4.22 -10.45 -19.00
N ALA A 233 -4.01 -9.77 -17.87
CA ALA A 233 -3.74 -8.32 -17.83
C ALA A 233 -4.77 -7.45 -18.59
N VAL A 234 -6.05 -7.85 -18.62
CA VAL A 234 -7.13 -7.04 -19.20
C VAL A 234 -8.34 -6.93 -18.27
N ALA A 235 -9.07 -5.83 -18.38
CA ALA A 235 -10.31 -5.60 -17.64
C ALA A 235 -11.50 -6.31 -18.31
N VAL A 236 -12.21 -7.13 -17.53
CA VAL A 236 -13.41 -7.84 -17.99
C VAL A 236 -14.68 -7.05 -17.68
N ARG A 237 -14.76 -6.43 -16.49
CA ARG A 237 -15.96 -5.72 -16.03
C ARG A 237 -15.98 -4.29 -16.54
N GLN A 238 -17.12 -3.84 -17.05
CA GLN A 238 -17.25 -2.51 -17.65
C GLN A 238 -16.93 -1.38 -16.66
N ASN A 239 -17.30 -1.55 -15.39
CA ASN A 239 -17.04 -0.58 -14.32
C ASN A 239 -15.59 -0.61 -13.79
N GLU A 240 -14.70 -1.42 -14.37
CA GLU A 240 -13.29 -1.50 -14.00
C GLU A 240 -12.37 -1.08 -15.16
N LYS A 241 -12.92 -0.74 -16.33
CA LYS A 241 -12.16 -0.34 -17.53
C LYS A 241 -11.70 1.12 -17.52
N TYR A 242 -12.07 1.90 -16.51
CA TYR A 242 -11.75 3.32 -16.47
C TYR A 242 -10.28 3.57 -16.12
N TYR A 243 -9.79 4.76 -16.47
CA TYR A 243 -8.50 5.31 -16.05
C TYR A 243 -8.71 6.74 -15.54
N ILE A 244 -8.21 7.05 -14.34
CA ILE A 244 -8.44 8.34 -13.66
C ILE A 244 -7.13 9.08 -13.37
N LEU A 245 -6.20 9.08 -14.34
CA LEU A 245 -4.89 9.75 -14.22
C LEU A 245 -4.05 9.21 -13.06
N ARG A 246 -4.15 7.89 -12.84
CA ARG A 246 -3.44 7.21 -11.76
C ARG A 246 -1.93 7.11 -12.02
N PRO A 247 -1.07 7.28 -11.00
CA PRO A 247 0.38 7.32 -11.16
C PRO A 247 1.11 5.98 -10.97
N GLU A 248 0.49 4.95 -10.39
CA GLU A 248 1.25 3.86 -9.73
C GLU A 248 2.12 3.02 -10.68
N VAL A 249 1.73 2.92 -11.96
CA VAL A 249 2.56 2.26 -12.99
C VAL A 249 3.81 3.08 -13.32
N ILE A 250 3.63 4.40 -13.49
CA ILE A 250 4.73 5.33 -13.77
C ILE A 250 5.65 5.49 -12.56
N GLU A 251 5.10 5.48 -11.35
CA GLU A 251 5.87 5.43 -10.10
C GLU A 251 6.82 4.22 -10.10
N THR A 252 6.31 3.04 -10.41
CA THR A 252 7.13 1.83 -10.52
C THR A 252 8.21 1.96 -11.59
N TYR A 253 7.89 2.48 -12.78
CA TYR A 253 8.91 2.73 -13.81
C TYR A 253 10.02 3.65 -13.32
N TRP A 254 9.68 4.69 -12.54
CA TRP A 254 10.66 5.61 -11.99
C TRP A 254 11.65 4.91 -11.04
N TYR A 255 11.17 4.10 -10.10
CA TYR A 255 12.04 3.31 -9.22
C TYR A 255 12.87 2.31 -10.01
N MET A 256 12.25 1.57 -10.92
CA MET A 256 12.95 0.57 -11.72
C MET A 256 14.06 1.20 -12.57
N TRP A 257 13.80 2.35 -13.22
CA TRP A 257 14.84 3.10 -13.93
C TRP A 257 15.97 3.53 -12.99
N ARG A 258 15.65 4.07 -11.80
CA ARG A 258 16.66 4.56 -10.84
C ARG A 258 17.58 3.46 -10.32
N PHE A 259 17.05 2.25 -10.12
CA PHE A 259 17.82 1.13 -9.57
C PHE A 259 18.52 0.28 -10.63
N THR A 260 17.99 0.22 -11.86
CA THR A 260 18.53 -0.66 -12.91
C THR A 260 19.21 0.08 -14.06
N HIS A 261 18.84 1.34 -14.30
CA HIS A 261 19.19 2.10 -15.51
C HIS A 261 18.83 1.39 -16.83
N ASP A 262 17.88 0.45 -16.80
CA ASP A 262 17.38 -0.21 -18.00
C ASP A 262 16.52 0.78 -18.82
N PRO A 263 16.94 1.13 -20.05
CA PRO A 263 16.27 2.16 -20.86
C PRO A 263 14.81 1.85 -21.17
N LYS A 264 14.38 0.58 -21.09
CA LYS A 264 12.97 0.21 -21.35
C LYS A 264 12.01 0.95 -20.42
N TYR A 265 12.38 1.22 -19.17
CA TYR A 265 11.49 1.92 -18.22
C TYR A 265 11.27 3.39 -18.59
N ARG A 266 12.26 4.03 -19.23
CA ARG A 266 12.07 5.37 -19.82
C ARG A 266 11.20 5.30 -21.06
N GLN A 267 11.39 4.29 -21.91
CA GLN A 267 10.58 4.08 -23.09
C GLN A 267 9.10 3.85 -22.72
N TRP A 268 8.80 2.95 -21.78
CA TRP A 268 7.45 2.69 -21.29
C TRP A 268 6.82 3.93 -20.63
N GLY A 269 7.61 4.72 -19.89
CA GLY A 269 7.15 6.01 -19.37
C GLY A 269 6.81 7.02 -20.47
N TRP A 270 7.57 7.03 -21.57
CA TRP A 270 7.32 7.88 -22.73
C TRP A 270 6.09 7.44 -23.51
N GLU A 271 5.89 6.13 -23.69
CA GLU A 271 4.69 5.56 -24.32
C GLU A 271 3.41 6.01 -23.61
N ALA A 272 3.40 6.01 -22.27
CA ALA A 272 2.25 6.49 -21.49
C ALA A 272 2.03 8.02 -21.56
N THR A 273 3.01 8.78 -22.08
CA THR A 273 2.92 10.24 -22.25
C THR A 273 2.34 10.64 -23.61
N GLN A 274 2.48 9.79 -24.64
CA GLN A 274 1.98 10.04 -26.00
C GLN A 274 0.46 9.88 -26.08
#